data_AF-A0A9D5V0Q3-F1
#
_entry.id   AF-A0A9D5V0Q3-F1
#
_cell.length_a   1.000
_cell.length_b   1.000
_cell.length_c   1.000
_cell.angle_alpha   90.00
_cell.angle_beta   90.00
_cell.angle_gamma   90.00
#
_symmetry.space_group_name_H-M   'P 1'
#
loop_
_entity.id
_entity.type
_entity.pdbx_description
1 polymer ?
#
loop_
_entity_poly.entity_id
_entity_poly.type
_entity_poly.pdbx_seq_one_letter_code
_entity_poly.pdbx_strand_id
1 'polypeptide(L)'
;MCDLEKRLAYYEKLQKIIQCALNVALEPLPLDRQLDHLLELMLSIPGLALLCKGAVFLKDERSEKLIMVASRGFSETQAQKCATIPLGYCLCGRAASSKKVVFVPHVNDHHDVKYAEMQDHGHYCIPILSGSRLLGVINTYVPAGHRREGVEEDFLVAIASTLAGIIERKKGELALQQAREELDMAVRRQTSKGMFNPYVIQKLVELWRGKDDPSEFVPNPIHVGRILEVVFQASLQRKEEVSIELSVSLIPPEGIDVHDDECNAMSLIFHHSIPFQVDALVALARSFDPVTTTFGVVPSKRDPEELEIYGAIYFNCASHHRFDAHSFNRSPKNMMTVMVRKVGCLQVFKGTDVIGGFDSGFFSEPTPPPFTDSPLAWNLLREVQTHSGYQRFGMGYWHVYRDFIDRLLLATAAKKNGGTIIWLPQSLEECAWHGAEPRFSLAEAPDGAQLLETFREMEAWSEFNRDAEAWHQQEMVRLRLKRELMGFADLLSRLTRVDGAMFLSDRLSPLTFGAMITAKPWKGGIVSWVEERMFPSVRMDLSRLGARHTSAVNFIGHCPGAVAFVISQDGPVAGLVQKDMDTIYWWPDCLGGLRDS
;
A
#
# COMPACT_ATOMS: atom_id res chain seq x y z
N MET A 1 6.74 -72.57 7.60
CA MET A 1 7.54 -71.40 8.02
C MET A 1 7.82 -70.44 6.86
N CYS A 2 8.31 -70.91 5.70
CA CYS A 2 8.67 -70.06 4.54
C CYS A 2 7.54 -69.16 3.96
N ASP A 3 6.26 -69.54 4.05
CA ASP A 3 5.15 -68.74 3.49
C ASP A 3 4.67 -67.61 4.43
N LEU A 4 4.79 -67.81 5.75
CA LEU A 4 4.41 -66.82 6.77
C LEU A 4 5.43 -65.67 6.82
N GLU A 5 6.73 -65.98 6.72
CA GLU A 5 7.81 -64.99 6.67
C GLU A 5 7.73 -64.13 5.40
N LYS A 6 7.38 -64.72 4.25
CA LYS A 6 7.14 -63.99 3.00
C LYS A 6 5.96 -63.02 3.11
N ARG A 7 4.84 -63.47 3.71
CA ARG A 7 3.68 -62.61 3.96
C ARG A 7 3.99 -61.49 4.96
N LEU A 8 4.75 -61.76 6.01
CA LEU A 8 5.15 -60.73 6.99
C LEU A 8 6.03 -59.66 6.35
N ALA A 9 7.07 -60.06 5.60
CA ALA A 9 7.94 -59.14 4.87
C ALA A 9 7.18 -58.33 3.80
N TYR A 10 6.13 -58.91 3.21
CA TYR A 10 5.22 -58.21 2.30
C TYR A 10 4.42 -57.10 3.01
N TYR A 11 3.80 -57.40 4.16
CA TYR A 11 3.03 -56.41 4.92
C TYR A 11 3.90 -55.27 5.48
N GLU A 12 5.12 -55.58 5.94
CA GLU A 12 6.08 -54.55 6.40
C GLU A 12 6.49 -53.59 5.27
N LYS A 13 6.73 -54.12 4.07
CA LYS A 13 7.02 -53.29 2.88
C LYS A 13 5.83 -52.41 2.52
N LEU A 14 4.63 -52.98 2.49
CA LEU A 14 3.39 -52.25 2.20
C LEU A 14 3.17 -51.10 3.20
N GLN A 15 3.36 -51.35 4.50
CA GLN A 15 3.25 -50.32 5.54
C GLN A 15 4.26 -49.17 5.35
N LYS A 16 5.53 -49.49 5.05
CA LYS A 16 6.55 -48.45 4.80
C LYS A 16 6.18 -47.56 3.63
N ILE A 17 5.64 -48.13 2.56
CA ILE A 17 5.28 -47.36 1.35
C ILE A 17 4.03 -46.53 1.57
N ILE A 18 3.02 -47.07 2.26
CA ILE A 18 1.86 -46.28 2.66
C ILE A 18 2.31 -45.11 3.53
N GLN A 19 3.21 -45.32 4.49
CA GLN A 19 3.74 -44.25 5.33
C GLN A 19 4.51 -43.20 4.53
N CYS A 20 5.41 -43.60 3.63
CA CYS A 20 6.10 -42.66 2.75
C CYS A 20 5.12 -41.92 1.84
N ALA A 21 4.10 -42.61 1.33
CA ALA A 21 3.11 -42.00 0.45
C ALA A 21 2.28 -40.93 1.17
N LEU A 22 1.90 -41.20 2.42
CA LEU A 22 1.24 -40.23 3.28
C LEU A 22 2.15 -39.04 3.61
N ASN A 23 3.44 -39.28 3.87
CA ASN A 23 4.40 -38.19 4.12
C ASN A 23 4.56 -37.27 2.89
N VAL A 24 4.73 -37.84 1.70
CA VAL A 24 4.79 -37.07 0.44
C VAL A 24 3.51 -36.28 0.21
N ALA A 25 2.35 -36.85 0.57
CA ALA A 25 1.09 -36.14 0.48
C ALA A 25 1.10 -34.88 1.38
N LEU A 26 1.66 -34.96 2.58
CA LEU A 26 1.71 -33.84 3.53
C LEU A 26 2.69 -32.73 3.12
N GLU A 27 3.58 -32.96 2.16
CA GLU A 27 4.49 -31.94 1.65
C GLU A 27 3.73 -30.84 0.89
N PRO A 28 4.19 -29.57 0.96
CA PRO A 28 3.57 -28.43 0.27
C PRO A 28 3.91 -28.41 -1.23
N LEU A 29 3.76 -29.54 -1.91
CA LEU A 29 4.05 -29.71 -3.33
C LEU A 29 2.76 -29.70 -4.17
N PRO A 30 2.85 -29.29 -5.44
CA PRO A 30 1.80 -29.51 -6.45
C PRO A 30 1.47 -31.01 -6.62
N LEU A 31 0.22 -31.32 -6.98
CA LEU A 31 -0.28 -32.71 -7.06
C LEU A 31 0.49 -33.57 -8.07
N ASP A 32 0.83 -33.02 -9.23
CA ASP A 32 1.65 -33.66 -10.25
C ASP A 32 3.03 -34.07 -9.69
N ARG A 33 3.67 -33.18 -8.92
CA ARG A 33 4.96 -33.45 -8.27
C ARG A 33 4.87 -34.52 -7.18
N GLN A 34 3.79 -34.51 -6.40
CA GLN A 34 3.54 -35.56 -5.41
C GLN A 34 3.36 -36.91 -6.10
N LEU A 35 2.56 -36.98 -7.17
CA LEU A 35 2.31 -38.23 -7.91
C LEU A 35 3.58 -38.73 -8.63
N ASP A 36 4.45 -37.84 -9.08
CA ASP A 36 5.75 -38.20 -9.66
C ASP A 36 6.69 -38.88 -8.64
N HIS A 37 6.80 -38.31 -7.44
CA HIS A 37 7.57 -38.90 -6.34
C HIS A 37 6.98 -40.27 -5.93
N LEU A 38 5.66 -40.36 -5.84
CA LEU A 38 4.97 -41.61 -5.48
C LEU A 38 5.16 -42.71 -6.53
N LEU A 39 5.13 -42.35 -7.81
CA LEU A 39 5.42 -43.28 -8.90
C LEU A 39 6.85 -43.82 -8.82
N GLU A 40 7.83 -42.96 -8.53
CA GLU A 40 9.23 -43.35 -8.36
C GLU A 40 9.44 -44.30 -7.16
N LEU A 41 8.79 -44.01 -6.04
CA LEU A 41 8.79 -44.88 -4.86
C LEU A 41 8.14 -46.24 -5.16
N MET A 42 7.06 -46.27 -5.94
CA MET A 42 6.40 -47.52 -6.34
C MET A 42 7.27 -48.38 -7.26
N LEU A 43 7.94 -47.75 -8.22
CA LEU A 43 8.76 -48.47 -9.20
C LEU A 43 10.10 -48.96 -8.63
N SER A 44 10.55 -48.41 -7.50
CA SER A 44 11.81 -48.79 -6.84
C SER A 44 11.67 -49.96 -5.85
N ILE A 45 10.48 -50.55 -5.70
CA ILE A 45 10.19 -51.59 -4.71
C ILE A 45 10.81 -52.93 -5.13
N PRO A 46 11.74 -53.50 -4.34
CA PRO A 46 12.28 -54.82 -4.62
C PRO A 46 11.23 -55.90 -4.35
N GLY A 47 10.84 -56.63 -5.39
CA GLY A 47 9.96 -57.80 -5.30
C GLY A 47 8.66 -57.73 -6.11
N LEU A 48 8.36 -56.59 -6.73
CA LEU A 48 7.42 -56.53 -7.85
C LEU A 48 8.25 -56.68 -9.11
N ALA A 49 7.90 -57.59 -10.03
CA ALA A 49 8.64 -57.78 -11.28
C ALA A 49 8.44 -56.62 -12.27
N LEU A 50 8.56 -55.36 -11.84
CA LEU A 50 8.34 -54.17 -12.64
C LEU A 50 9.62 -53.75 -13.36
N LEU A 51 9.48 -53.29 -14.61
CA LEU A 51 10.60 -52.82 -15.44
C LEU A 51 11.07 -51.39 -15.08
N CYS A 52 10.89 -50.95 -13.83
CA CYS A 52 11.10 -49.56 -13.39
C CYS A 52 10.46 -48.51 -14.32
N LYS A 53 9.35 -48.89 -14.97
CA LYS A 53 8.67 -48.11 -16.01
C LYS A 53 7.18 -48.06 -15.73
N GLY A 54 6.61 -46.86 -15.79
CA GLY A 54 5.20 -46.65 -15.49
C GLY A 54 4.75 -45.20 -15.64
N ALA A 55 3.44 -44.99 -15.46
CA ALA A 55 2.82 -43.68 -15.52
C ALA A 55 1.58 -43.61 -14.61
N VAL A 56 1.29 -42.40 -14.13
CA VAL A 56 0.04 -42.08 -13.43
C VAL A 56 -0.76 -41.12 -14.28
N PHE A 57 -2.04 -41.44 -14.43
CA PHE A 57 -3.01 -40.63 -15.15
C PHE A 57 -4.12 -40.17 -14.21
N LEU A 58 -4.56 -38.93 -14.35
CA LEU A 58 -5.77 -38.42 -13.68
C LEU A 58 -6.92 -38.33 -14.67
N LYS A 59 -8.14 -38.63 -14.21
CA LYS A 59 -9.35 -38.38 -14.98
C LYS A 59 -9.57 -36.87 -15.05
N ASP A 60 -9.73 -36.35 -16.26
CA ASP A 60 -10.26 -35.00 -16.45
C ASP A 60 -11.73 -34.96 -15.98
N GLU A 61 -12.10 -33.95 -15.21
CA GLU A 61 -13.46 -33.83 -14.69
C GLU A 61 -14.44 -33.32 -15.74
N ARG A 62 -13.94 -32.64 -16.79
CA ARG A 62 -14.76 -32.03 -17.85
C ARG A 62 -14.86 -32.89 -19.11
N SER A 63 -14.00 -33.89 -19.27
CA SER A 63 -13.97 -34.74 -20.45
C SER A 63 -13.78 -36.22 -20.08
N GLU A 64 -14.26 -37.12 -20.94
CA GLU A 64 -14.05 -38.57 -20.79
C GLU A 64 -12.64 -38.96 -21.28
N LYS A 65 -11.62 -38.34 -20.66
CA LYS A 65 -10.21 -38.54 -20.96
C LYS A 65 -9.36 -38.66 -19.69
N LEU A 66 -8.25 -39.37 -19.83
CA LEU A 66 -7.17 -39.47 -18.86
C LEU A 66 -6.02 -38.56 -19.29
N ILE A 67 -5.47 -37.78 -18.36
CA ILE A 67 -4.31 -36.90 -18.58
C ILE A 67 -3.13 -37.50 -17.82
N MET A 68 -2.01 -37.69 -18.49
CA MET A 68 -0.78 -38.14 -17.85
C MET A 68 -0.21 -37.02 -16.97
N VAL A 69 0.01 -37.30 -15.69
CA VAL A 69 0.54 -36.32 -14.73
C VAL A 69 1.91 -36.72 -14.18
N ALA A 70 2.28 -38.00 -14.29
CA ALA A 70 3.59 -38.49 -13.94
C ALA A 70 3.96 -39.66 -14.85
N SER A 71 5.25 -39.77 -15.20
CA SER A 71 5.77 -40.92 -15.94
C SER A 71 7.25 -41.15 -15.67
N ARG A 72 7.67 -42.42 -15.69
CA ARG A 72 9.05 -42.85 -15.50
C ARG A 72 9.39 -43.93 -16.53
N GLY A 73 10.58 -43.83 -17.13
CA GLY A 73 11.06 -44.77 -18.16
C GLY A 73 10.34 -44.67 -19.51
N PHE A 74 9.61 -43.58 -19.78
CA PHE A 74 8.94 -43.32 -21.06
C PHE A 74 9.88 -42.53 -21.96
N SER A 75 9.96 -42.90 -23.24
CA SER A 75 10.62 -42.06 -24.24
C SER A 75 9.75 -40.84 -24.56
N GLU A 76 10.34 -39.81 -25.13
CA GLU A 76 9.62 -38.57 -25.47
C GLU A 76 8.44 -38.84 -26.42
N THR A 77 8.64 -39.72 -27.41
CA THR A 77 7.58 -40.13 -28.35
C THR A 77 6.44 -40.87 -27.67
N GLN A 78 6.75 -41.70 -26.66
CA GLN A 78 5.76 -42.41 -25.87
C GLN A 78 4.98 -41.46 -24.95
N ALA A 79 5.68 -40.55 -24.26
CA ALA A 79 5.06 -39.54 -23.40
C ALA A 79 4.08 -38.66 -24.18
N GLN A 80 4.45 -38.20 -25.39
CA GLN A 80 3.59 -37.42 -26.26
C GLN A 80 2.34 -38.20 -26.70
N LYS A 81 2.51 -39.44 -27.17
CA LYS A 81 1.38 -40.27 -27.64
C LYS A 81 0.41 -40.66 -26.52
N CYS A 82 0.91 -40.83 -25.31
CA CYS A 82 0.11 -41.20 -24.15
C CYS A 82 -0.32 -39.98 -23.32
N ALA A 83 0.04 -38.74 -23.68
CA ALA A 83 -0.22 -37.55 -22.88
C ALA A 83 -1.71 -37.40 -22.52
N THR A 84 -2.59 -37.78 -23.44
CA THR A 84 -4.04 -37.80 -23.22
C THR A 84 -4.65 -39.06 -23.82
N ILE A 85 -5.39 -39.81 -23.02
CA ILE A 85 -5.95 -41.11 -23.39
C ILE A 85 -7.48 -41.08 -23.21
N PRO A 86 -8.28 -41.26 -24.29
CA PRO A 86 -9.72 -41.42 -24.15
C PRO A 86 -10.11 -42.65 -23.32
N LEU A 87 -11.21 -42.57 -22.57
CA LEU A 87 -11.72 -43.77 -21.89
C LEU A 87 -12.10 -44.85 -22.93
N GLY A 88 -11.77 -46.10 -22.60
CA GLY A 88 -11.92 -47.24 -23.50
C GLY A 88 -10.81 -47.42 -24.56
N TYR A 89 -9.96 -46.41 -24.77
CA TYR A 89 -8.84 -46.47 -25.72
C TYR A 89 -7.55 -46.90 -25.01
N CYS A 90 -6.81 -47.86 -25.60
CA CYS A 90 -5.65 -48.51 -24.99
C CYS A 90 -5.95 -49.22 -23.65
N LEU A 91 -4.94 -49.86 -23.06
CA LEU A 91 -5.09 -50.59 -21.79
C LEU A 91 -5.48 -49.67 -20.63
N CYS A 92 -4.90 -48.46 -20.56
CA CYS A 92 -5.19 -47.49 -19.50
C CYS A 92 -6.65 -47.00 -19.61
N GLY A 93 -7.10 -46.65 -20.82
CA GLY A 93 -8.48 -46.23 -21.03
C GLY A 93 -9.49 -47.35 -20.76
N ARG A 94 -9.16 -48.61 -21.09
CA ARG A 94 -9.99 -49.78 -20.74
C ARG A 94 -10.07 -50.02 -19.23
N ALA A 95 -8.97 -49.87 -18.50
CA ALA A 95 -8.98 -49.96 -17.04
C ALA A 95 -9.85 -48.86 -16.42
N ALA A 96 -9.74 -47.62 -16.93
CA ALA A 96 -10.61 -46.52 -16.53
C ALA A 96 -12.10 -46.78 -16.81
N SER A 97 -12.44 -47.20 -18.03
CA SER A 97 -13.83 -47.44 -18.45
C SER A 97 -14.48 -48.61 -17.69
N SER A 98 -13.75 -49.72 -17.53
CA SER A 98 -14.24 -50.90 -16.83
C SER A 98 -14.21 -50.77 -15.29
N LYS A 99 -13.41 -49.84 -14.76
CA LYS A 99 -13.08 -49.70 -13.32
C LYS A 99 -12.56 -51.00 -12.70
N LYS A 100 -11.90 -51.84 -13.51
CA LYS A 100 -11.28 -53.10 -13.10
C LYS A 100 -9.81 -53.10 -13.49
N VAL A 101 -9.02 -53.89 -12.76
CA VAL A 101 -7.63 -54.15 -13.13
C VAL A 101 -7.56 -54.80 -14.50
N VAL A 102 -6.75 -54.23 -15.39
CA VAL A 102 -6.44 -54.81 -16.71
C VAL A 102 -5.00 -55.31 -16.68
N PHE A 103 -4.81 -56.61 -16.87
CA PHE A 103 -3.51 -57.25 -16.97
C PHE A 103 -3.34 -57.88 -18.36
N VAL A 104 -2.18 -57.65 -18.97
CA VAL A 104 -1.77 -58.35 -20.20
C VAL A 104 -0.30 -58.78 -20.06
N PRO A 105 0.06 -60.03 -20.41
CA PRO A 105 1.43 -60.55 -20.22
C PRO A 105 2.38 -60.22 -21.39
N HIS A 106 1.84 -59.80 -22.53
CA HIS A 106 2.57 -59.51 -23.77
C HIS A 106 1.92 -58.35 -24.53
N VAL A 107 2.68 -57.77 -25.46
CA VAL A 107 2.13 -56.86 -26.47
C VAL A 107 1.16 -57.64 -27.36
N ASN A 108 -0.06 -57.13 -27.48
CA ASN A 108 -1.16 -57.75 -28.21
C ASN A 108 -1.98 -56.71 -29.00
N ASP A 109 -3.07 -57.15 -29.63
CA ASP A 109 -3.95 -56.26 -30.41
C ASP A 109 -4.62 -55.16 -29.58
N HIS A 110 -4.60 -55.27 -28.26
CA HIS A 110 -5.06 -54.26 -27.31
C HIS A 110 -3.97 -53.23 -26.94
N HIS A 111 -2.84 -53.21 -27.64
CA HIS A 111 -1.86 -52.12 -27.58
C HIS A 111 -2.15 -51.12 -28.70
N ASP A 112 -3.19 -50.31 -28.48
CA ASP A 112 -3.66 -49.33 -29.46
C ASP A 112 -2.63 -48.21 -29.72
N VAL A 113 -1.77 -47.92 -28.75
CA VAL A 113 -0.66 -46.95 -28.87
C VAL A 113 0.65 -47.68 -29.14
N LYS A 114 1.12 -47.65 -30.39
CA LYS A 114 2.41 -48.24 -30.81
C LYS A 114 3.46 -47.17 -31.12
N TYR A 115 4.73 -47.45 -30.82
CA TYR A 115 5.89 -46.59 -31.10
C TYR A 115 7.09 -47.43 -31.55
N ALA A 116 8.03 -46.83 -32.28
CA ALA A 116 9.08 -47.55 -33.02
C ALA A 116 10.01 -48.41 -32.12
N GLU A 117 10.18 -48.00 -30.87
CA GLU A 117 11.06 -48.66 -29.88
C GLU A 117 10.30 -49.62 -28.94
N MET A 118 9.07 -50.00 -29.27
CA MET A 118 8.25 -50.85 -28.41
C MET A 118 8.75 -52.31 -28.42
N GLN A 119 9.48 -52.68 -27.37
CA GLN A 119 9.84 -54.07 -27.07
C GLN A 119 8.63 -54.85 -26.54
N ASP A 120 8.67 -56.18 -26.55
CA ASP A 120 7.63 -56.99 -25.93
C ASP A 120 7.66 -56.85 -24.39
N HIS A 121 6.50 -56.66 -23.78
CA HIS A 121 6.31 -56.46 -22.33
C HIS A 121 4.84 -56.71 -21.95
N GLY A 122 4.59 -56.88 -20.66
CA GLY A 122 3.25 -56.88 -20.09
C GLY A 122 2.93 -55.60 -19.32
N HIS A 123 1.66 -55.49 -18.90
CA HIS A 123 1.15 -54.35 -18.15
C HIS A 123 0.24 -54.77 -17.00
N TYR A 124 0.33 -54.01 -15.90
CA TYR A 124 -0.79 -53.82 -14.99
C TYR A 124 -1.33 -52.40 -15.15
N CYS A 125 -2.61 -52.27 -15.49
CA CYS A 125 -3.33 -51.01 -15.48
C CYS A 125 -4.37 -51.05 -14.34
N ILE A 126 -4.12 -50.27 -13.30
CA ILE A 126 -4.88 -50.29 -12.05
C ILE A 126 -5.69 -48.99 -11.95
N PRO A 127 -7.04 -49.06 -11.87
CA PRO A 127 -7.85 -47.87 -11.68
C PRO A 127 -7.66 -47.31 -10.25
N ILE A 128 -7.55 -45.98 -10.15
CA ILE A 128 -7.55 -45.24 -8.89
C ILE A 128 -8.99 -44.87 -8.58
N LEU A 129 -9.56 -45.45 -7.53
CA LEU A 129 -10.98 -45.30 -7.18
C LEU A 129 -11.14 -44.68 -5.79
N SER A 130 -12.05 -43.71 -5.68
CA SER A 130 -12.60 -43.26 -4.40
C SER A 130 -14.08 -43.67 -4.36
N GLY A 131 -14.39 -44.71 -3.59
CA GLY A 131 -15.68 -45.39 -3.68
C GLY A 131 -15.94 -45.90 -5.11
N SER A 132 -17.03 -45.44 -5.74
CA SER A 132 -17.37 -45.78 -7.13
C SER A 132 -16.83 -44.78 -8.17
N ARG A 133 -16.20 -43.68 -7.73
CA ARG A 133 -15.68 -42.61 -8.59
C ARG A 133 -14.28 -42.94 -9.08
N LEU A 134 -14.07 -42.89 -10.40
CA LEU A 134 -12.75 -43.00 -11.01
C LEU A 134 -12.01 -41.67 -10.90
N LEU A 135 -10.83 -41.69 -10.28
CA LEU A 135 -9.95 -40.53 -10.15
C LEU A 135 -8.79 -40.56 -11.15
N GLY A 136 -8.40 -41.75 -11.60
CA GLY A 136 -7.22 -41.92 -12.44
C GLY A 136 -6.88 -43.38 -12.71
N VAL A 137 -5.70 -43.62 -13.30
CA VAL A 137 -5.16 -44.97 -13.57
C VAL A 137 -3.65 -44.96 -13.33
N ILE A 138 -3.14 -46.03 -12.73
CA ILE A 138 -1.71 -46.34 -12.64
C ILE A 138 -1.41 -47.37 -13.71
N ASN A 139 -0.37 -47.15 -14.51
CA ASN A 139 0.13 -48.09 -15.49
C ASN A 139 1.57 -48.48 -15.12
N THR A 140 1.83 -49.77 -14.96
CA THR A 140 3.17 -50.31 -14.68
C THR A 140 3.53 -51.41 -15.66
N TYR A 141 4.80 -51.51 -16.00
CA TYR A 141 5.32 -52.45 -17.01
C TYR A 141 5.97 -53.65 -16.34
N VAL A 142 5.71 -54.85 -16.86
CA VAL A 142 6.34 -56.12 -16.42
C VAL A 142 7.05 -56.81 -17.60
N PRO A 143 8.04 -57.68 -17.36
CA PRO A 143 8.66 -58.48 -18.41
C PRO A 143 7.66 -59.24 -19.28
N ALA A 144 8.01 -59.45 -20.55
CA ALA A 144 7.22 -60.30 -21.45
C ALA A 144 7.06 -61.71 -20.87
N GLY A 145 5.82 -62.22 -20.89
CA GLY A 145 5.50 -63.55 -20.36
C GLY A 145 5.35 -63.61 -18.84
N HIS A 146 5.34 -62.46 -18.16
CA HIS A 146 5.06 -62.38 -16.72
C HIS A 146 3.71 -63.05 -16.40
N ARG A 147 3.65 -63.77 -15.28
CA ARG A 147 2.41 -64.42 -14.83
C ARG A 147 1.69 -63.49 -13.87
N ARG A 148 0.37 -63.38 -14.03
CA ARG A 148 -0.47 -62.60 -13.12
C ARG A 148 -0.42 -63.21 -11.71
N GLU A 149 0.05 -62.44 -10.73
CA GLU A 149 0.12 -62.86 -9.33
C GLU A 149 -0.81 -62.01 -8.47
N GLY A 150 -1.64 -62.67 -7.66
CA GLY A 150 -2.61 -61.97 -6.79
C GLY A 150 -1.95 -61.05 -5.77
N VAL A 151 -0.78 -61.43 -5.24
CA VAL A 151 -0.04 -60.65 -4.25
C VAL A 151 0.47 -59.32 -4.83
N GLU A 152 0.93 -59.31 -6.09
CA GLU A 152 1.35 -58.09 -6.81
C GLU A 152 0.15 -57.19 -7.11
N GLU A 153 -0.95 -57.78 -7.57
CA GLU A 153 -2.17 -57.04 -7.89
C GLU A 153 -2.77 -56.39 -6.64
N ASP A 154 -2.93 -57.16 -5.56
CA ASP A 154 -3.44 -56.67 -4.27
C ASP A 154 -2.57 -55.51 -3.74
N PHE A 155 -1.26 -55.61 -3.95
CA PHE A 155 -0.31 -54.57 -3.57
C PHE A 155 -0.53 -53.27 -4.35
N LEU A 156 -0.62 -53.36 -5.69
CA LEU A 156 -0.84 -52.20 -6.54
C LEU A 156 -2.23 -51.58 -6.30
N VAL A 157 -3.25 -52.40 -6.02
CA VAL A 157 -4.60 -51.94 -5.65
C VAL A 157 -4.59 -51.21 -4.31
N ALA A 158 -3.83 -51.69 -3.32
CA ALA A 158 -3.67 -51.01 -2.03
C ALA A 158 -3.00 -49.64 -2.20
N ILE A 159 -1.98 -49.53 -3.06
CA ILE A 159 -1.37 -48.23 -3.36
C ILE A 159 -2.35 -47.33 -4.12
N ALA A 160 -3.08 -47.84 -5.11
CA ALA A 160 -4.08 -47.06 -5.82
C ALA A 160 -5.16 -46.50 -4.87
N SER A 161 -5.57 -47.26 -3.87
CA SER A 161 -6.50 -46.81 -2.84
C SER A 161 -5.91 -45.70 -1.97
N THR A 162 -4.62 -45.77 -1.66
CA THR A 162 -3.90 -44.72 -0.91
C THR A 162 -3.78 -43.44 -1.75
N LEU A 163 -3.42 -43.56 -3.02
CA LEU A 163 -3.37 -42.43 -3.96
C LEU A 163 -4.73 -41.75 -4.12
N ALA A 164 -5.83 -42.52 -4.10
CA ALA A 164 -7.17 -41.96 -4.19
C ALA A 164 -7.45 -40.97 -3.04
N GLY A 165 -7.07 -41.31 -1.81
CA GLY A 165 -7.20 -40.41 -0.66
C GLY A 165 -6.35 -39.14 -0.78
N ILE A 166 -5.13 -39.27 -1.30
CA ILE A 166 -4.22 -38.13 -1.52
C ILE A 166 -4.79 -37.17 -2.56
N ILE A 167 -5.28 -37.69 -3.68
CA ILE A 167 -5.87 -36.91 -4.77
C ILE A 167 -7.12 -36.17 -4.29
N GLU A 168 -8.03 -36.85 -3.60
CA GLU A 168 -9.25 -36.22 -3.06
C GLU A 168 -8.93 -35.12 -2.05
N ARG A 169 -7.99 -35.34 -1.12
CA ARG A 169 -7.58 -34.31 -0.17
C ARG A 169 -7.04 -33.07 -0.89
N LYS A 170 -6.13 -33.25 -1.85
CA LYS A 170 -5.51 -32.12 -2.57
C LYS A 170 -6.51 -31.36 -3.43
N LYS A 171 -7.45 -32.06 -4.08
CA LYS A 171 -8.56 -31.44 -4.79
C LYS A 171 -9.49 -30.67 -3.85
N GLY A 172 -9.80 -31.23 -2.68
CA GLY A 172 -10.59 -30.58 -1.64
C GLY A 172 -9.93 -29.31 -1.10
N GLU A 173 -8.61 -29.33 -0.85
CA GLU A 173 -7.83 -28.16 -0.44
C GLU A 173 -7.89 -27.04 -1.48
N LEU A 174 -7.69 -27.37 -2.77
CA LEU A 174 -7.77 -26.40 -3.86
C LEU A 174 -9.17 -25.82 -4.02
N ALA A 175 -10.21 -26.66 -3.93
CA ALA A 175 -11.61 -26.21 -4.01
C ALA A 175 -11.98 -25.30 -2.83
N LEU A 176 -11.52 -25.62 -1.62
CA LEU A 176 -11.73 -24.79 -0.44
C LEU A 176 -11.01 -23.44 -0.55
N GLN A 177 -9.79 -23.44 -1.10
CA GLN A 177 -9.04 -22.21 -1.33
C GLN A 177 -9.73 -21.31 -2.35
N GLN A 178 -10.17 -21.87 -3.48
CA GLN A 178 -10.94 -21.14 -4.49
C GLN A 178 -12.26 -20.61 -3.93
N ALA A 179 -13.03 -21.43 -3.22
CA ALA A 179 -14.27 -21.00 -2.59
C ALA A 179 -14.05 -19.89 -1.55
N ARG A 180 -12.92 -19.91 -0.83
CA ARG A 180 -12.54 -18.85 0.12
C ARG A 180 -12.17 -17.56 -0.61
N GLU A 181 -11.43 -17.64 -1.71
CA GLU A 181 -11.09 -16.48 -2.55
C GLU A 181 -12.35 -15.89 -3.21
N GLU A 182 -13.27 -16.73 -3.69
CA GLU A 182 -14.58 -16.31 -4.22
C GLU A 182 -15.45 -15.69 -3.14
N LEU A 183 -15.48 -16.25 -1.94
CA LEU A 183 -16.20 -15.68 -0.79
C LEU A 183 -15.59 -14.34 -0.38
N ASP A 184 -14.26 -14.23 -0.30
CA ASP A 184 -13.58 -12.97 -0.01
C ASP A 184 -13.87 -11.94 -1.11
N MET A 185 -13.91 -12.35 -2.39
CA MET A 185 -14.31 -11.48 -3.50
C MET A 185 -15.79 -11.09 -3.43
N ALA A 186 -16.69 -12.00 -3.04
CA ALA A 186 -18.11 -11.75 -2.91
C ALA A 186 -18.41 -10.81 -1.73
N VAL A 187 -17.75 -11.02 -0.59
CA VAL A 187 -17.78 -10.12 0.57
C VAL A 187 -17.27 -8.73 0.17
N ARG A 188 -16.17 -8.64 -0.58
CA ARG A 188 -15.62 -7.37 -1.10
C ARG A 188 -16.56 -6.66 -2.09
N ARG A 189 -17.25 -7.41 -2.97
CA ARG A 189 -18.28 -6.87 -3.89
C ARG A 189 -19.54 -6.43 -3.16
N GLN A 190 -19.91 -7.07 -2.06
CA GLN A 190 -21.08 -6.70 -1.28
C GLN A 190 -20.81 -5.47 -0.40
N THR A 191 -19.57 -5.24 0.00
CA THR A 191 -19.13 -3.99 0.66
C THR A 191 -18.98 -2.78 -0.28
N SER A 192 -18.98 -2.97 -1.61
CA SER A 192 -18.69 -1.87 -2.56
C SER A 192 -19.91 -1.03 -2.96
N LYS A 193 -21.11 -1.62 -3.07
CA LYS A 193 -22.35 -0.85 -3.25
C LYS A 193 -22.76 -0.15 -1.95
N GLY A 194 -22.30 1.08 -1.76
CA GLY A 194 -22.71 1.95 -0.64
C GLY A 194 -21.58 2.35 0.32
N MET A 195 -20.31 2.13 -0.05
CA MET A 195 -19.16 2.45 0.81
C MET A 195 -19.00 3.96 1.09
N PHE A 196 -19.44 4.82 0.17
CA PHE A 196 -19.50 6.26 0.37
C PHE A 196 -20.96 6.74 0.30
N ASN A 197 -21.41 7.41 1.36
CA ASN A 197 -22.76 7.97 1.43
C ASN A 197 -22.93 9.04 0.33
N PRO A 198 -24.00 8.98 -0.51
CA PRO A 198 -24.29 10.00 -1.51
C PRO A 198 -24.28 11.44 -0.96
N TYR A 199 -24.67 11.62 0.30
CA TYR A 199 -24.59 12.92 0.99
C TYR A 199 -23.15 13.45 1.11
N VAL A 200 -22.18 12.56 1.38
CA VAL A 200 -20.76 12.95 1.48
C VAL A 200 -20.21 13.33 0.11
N ILE A 201 -20.60 12.60 -0.94
CA ILE A 201 -20.22 12.93 -2.32
C ILE A 201 -20.77 14.31 -2.69
N GLN A 202 -22.03 14.58 -2.36
CA GLN A 202 -22.64 15.88 -2.60
C GLN A 202 -21.94 16.99 -1.81
N LYS A 203 -21.60 16.74 -0.55
CA LYS A 203 -20.85 17.67 0.29
C LYS A 203 -19.47 18.01 -0.28
N LEU A 204 -18.74 17.02 -0.82
CA LEU A 204 -17.47 17.24 -1.50
C LEU A 204 -17.60 18.15 -2.73
N VAL A 205 -18.66 17.95 -3.53
CA VAL A 205 -18.94 18.80 -4.69
C VAL A 205 -19.34 20.22 -4.26
N GLU A 206 -20.03 20.39 -3.13
CA GLU A 206 -20.28 21.71 -2.54
C GLU A 206 -18.99 22.40 -2.08
N LEU A 207 -18.09 21.67 -1.41
CA LEU A 207 -16.79 22.18 -0.99
C LEU A 207 -15.89 22.53 -2.19
N TRP A 208 -16.00 21.79 -3.30
CA TRP A 208 -15.33 22.07 -4.56
C TRP A 208 -15.74 23.43 -5.17
N ARG A 209 -17.05 23.72 -5.18
CA ARG A 209 -17.59 24.96 -5.80
C ARG A 209 -17.06 26.25 -5.18
N GLY A 210 -16.59 26.22 -3.93
CA GLY A 210 -16.14 27.43 -3.24
C GLY A 210 -17.22 28.53 -3.21
N LYS A 211 -16.81 29.81 -3.12
CA LYS A 211 -17.74 30.95 -3.04
C LYS A 211 -17.82 31.87 -4.26
N ASP A 212 -16.91 31.85 -5.24
CA ASP A 212 -16.74 33.05 -6.08
C ASP A 212 -16.45 32.88 -7.60
N ASP A 213 -16.66 31.73 -8.27
CA ASP A 213 -16.59 31.71 -9.76
C ASP A 213 -17.61 30.76 -10.44
N PRO A 214 -18.60 31.28 -11.20
CA PRO A 214 -19.57 30.48 -11.95
C PRO A 214 -19.02 29.85 -13.25
N SER A 215 -17.80 30.17 -13.67
CA SER A 215 -17.15 29.59 -14.85
C SER A 215 -16.27 28.37 -14.55
N GLU A 216 -16.11 28.03 -13.27
CA GLU A 216 -15.22 26.97 -12.81
C GLU A 216 -15.83 25.56 -13.04
N PHE A 217 -15.03 24.63 -13.55
CA PHE A 217 -15.43 23.24 -13.78
C PHE A 217 -15.98 22.61 -12.49
N VAL A 218 -17.14 21.95 -12.57
CA VAL A 218 -17.76 21.24 -11.45
C VAL A 218 -17.75 19.72 -11.72
N PRO A 219 -17.06 18.92 -10.89
CA PRO A 219 -17.04 17.46 -11.01
C PRO A 219 -18.45 16.86 -10.92
N ASN A 220 -18.77 15.94 -11.82
CA ASN A 220 -20.02 15.18 -11.75
C ASN A 220 -20.01 14.27 -10.51
N PRO A 221 -21.02 14.33 -9.61
CA PRO A 221 -21.09 13.48 -8.42
C PRO A 221 -20.95 11.98 -8.70
N ILE A 222 -21.45 11.49 -9.84
CA ILE A 222 -21.33 10.09 -10.24
C ILE A 222 -19.85 9.72 -10.43
N HIS A 223 -19.10 10.56 -11.15
CA HIS A 223 -17.67 10.37 -11.38
C HIS A 223 -16.86 10.51 -10.10
N VAL A 224 -17.21 11.48 -9.24
CA VAL A 224 -16.58 11.64 -7.91
C VAL A 224 -16.75 10.36 -7.08
N GLY A 225 -17.98 9.86 -6.99
CA GLY A 225 -18.28 8.62 -6.27
C GLY A 225 -17.50 7.42 -6.83
N ARG A 226 -17.42 7.32 -8.15
CA ARG A 226 -16.68 6.26 -8.84
C ARG A 226 -15.18 6.31 -8.57
N ILE A 227 -14.57 7.50 -8.60
CA ILE A 227 -13.16 7.71 -8.28
C ILE A 227 -12.89 7.30 -6.83
N LEU A 228 -13.66 7.82 -5.88
CA LEU A 228 -13.49 7.50 -4.47
C LEU A 228 -13.59 5.99 -4.21
N GLU A 229 -14.59 5.33 -4.79
CA GLU A 229 -14.80 3.89 -4.65
C GLU A 229 -13.60 3.07 -5.16
N VAL A 230 -13.20 3.30 -6.41
CA VAL A 230 -12.14 2.52 -7.08
C VAL A 230 -10.78 2.81 -6.45
N VAL A 231 -10.47 4.07 -6.14
CA VAL A 231 -9.21 4.47 -5.49
C VAL A 231 -9.13 3.92 -4.07
N PHE A 232 -10.23 3.97 -3.29
CA PHE A 232 -10.27 3.36 -1.96
C PHE A 232 -10.01 1.85 -2.03
N GLN A 233 -10.69 1.15 -2.94
CA GLN A 233 -10.49 -0.29 -3.12
C GLN A 233 -9.07 -0.62 -3.56
N ALA A 234 -8.48 0.17 -4.46
CA ALA A 234 -7.08 0.02 -4.85
C ALA A 234 -6.13 0.21 -3.65
N SER A 235 -6.41 1.16 -2.76
CA SER A 235 -5.61 1.38 -1.54
C SER A 235 -5.61 0.20 -0.57
N LEU A 236 -6.64 -0.66 -0.60
CA LEU A 236 -6.77 -1.83 0.27
C LEU A 236 -6.05 -3.07 -0.29
N GLN A 237 -5.67 -3.06 -1.57
CA GLN A 237 -4.96 -4.17 -2.19
C GLN A 237 -3.51 -4.19 -1.69
N ARG A 238 -2.97 -5.40 -1.53
CA ARG A 238 -1.55 -5.62 -1.23
C ARG A 238 -0.95 -6.48 -2.34
N LYS A 239 0.18 -6.05 -2.89
CA LYS A 239 1.05 -6.89 -3.72
C LYS A 239 2.42 -6.92 -3.08
N GLU A 240 2.97 -8.11 -2.86
CA GLU A 240 4.36 -8.30 -2.38
C GLU A 240 4.67 -7.56 -1.06
N GLU A 241 3.69 -7.46 -0.13
CA GLU A 241 3.78 -6.75 1.16
C GLU A 241 3.90 -5.21 1.11
N VAL A 242 3.83 -4.58 -0.06
CA VAL A 242 3.89 -3.12 -0.21
C VAL A 242 2.47 -2.52 -0.33
N SER A 243 2.22 -1.42 0.40
CA SER A 243 0.98 -0.64 0.28
C SER A 243 0.93 0.10 -1.06
N ILE A 244 -0.26 0.17 -1.66
CA ILE A 244 -0.45 0.87 -2.93
C ILE A 244 -0.74 2.33 -2.66
N GLU A 245 0.16 3.19 -3.13
CA GLU A 245 0.00 4.64 -3.12
C GLU A 245 -0.20 5.10 -4.57
N LEU A 246 -1.20 5.95 -4.81
CA LEU A 246 -1.53 6.47 -6.13
C LEU A 246 -2.32 7.77 -6.02
N SER A 247 -2.32 8.54 -7.10
CA SER A 247 -3.11 9.76 -7.28
C SER A 247 -3.93 9.66 -8.57
N VAL A 248 -5.20 10.07 -8.52
CA VAL A 248 -6.14 10.06 -9.66
C VAL A 248 -6.81 11.41 -9.77
N SER A 249 -6.82 11.98 -10.98
CA SER A 249 -7.44 13.28 -11.23
C SER A 249 -8.49 13.20 -12.34
N LEU A 250 -9.65 13.80 -12.08
CA LEU A 250 -10.68 13.97 -13.10
C LEU A 250 -10.26 15.08 -14.07
N ILE A 251 -10.02 14.72 -15.34
CA ILE A 251 -9.70 15.68 -16.40
C ILE A 251 -11.00 16.39 -16.81
N PRO A 252 -11.02 17.73 -16.89
CA PRO A 252 -12.20 18.45 -17.33
C PRO A 252 -12.45 18.26 -18.85
N PRO A 253 -13.68 18.46 -19.33
CA PRO A 253 -14.04 18.25 -20.74
C PRO A 253 -13.21 19.05 -21.75
N GLU A 254 -12.78 20.26 -21.37
CA GLU A 254 -11.90 21.14 -22.13
C GLU A 254 -10.46 20.61 -22.26
N GLY A 255 -10.08 19.57 -21.51
CA GLY A 255 -8.74 19.01 -21.48
C GLY A 255 -7.85 19.68 -20.45
N ILE A 256 -6.56 19.35 -20.48
CA ILE A 256 -5.56 19.92 -19.56
C ILE A 256 -4.93 21.11 -20.25
N ASP A 257 -5.03 22.30 -19.66
CA ASP A 257 -4.17 23.40 -20.08
C ASP A 257 -2.75 23.11 -19.59
N VAL A 258 -1.84 22.91 -20.53
CA VAL A 258 -0.45 22.50 -20.27
C VAL A 258 0.44 23.71 -19.99
N HIS A 259 -0.06 24.93 -20.26
CA HIS A 259 0.67 26.19 -20.19
C HIS A 259 -0.09 27.23 -19.38
N ASP A 260 -0.35 26.92 -18.11
CA ASP A 260 -0.70 27.92 -17.11
C ASP A 260 0.60 28.56 -16.58
N ASP A 261 0.62 29.86 -16.32
CA ASP A 261 1.79 30.59 -15.79
C ASP A 261 2.28 29.99 -14.46
N GLU A 262 1.42 29.26 -13.74
CA GLU A 262 1.70 28.61 -12.45
C GLU A 262 2.06 27.12 -12.56
N CYS A 263 1.83 26.45 -13.71
CA CYS A 263 2.04 25.01 -13.83
C CYS A 263 2.43 24.49 -15.22
N ASN A 264 3.50 23.69 -15.28
CA ASN A 264 3.85 22.90 -16.45
C ASN A 264 3.38 21.45 -16.30
N ALA A 265 2.66 20.90 -17.26
CA ALA A 265 2.28 19.49 -17.27
C ALA A 265 3.02 18.68 -18.36
N MET A 266 3.32 17.41 -18.08
CA MET A 266 3.78 16.43 -19.07
C MET A 266 2.83 15.25 -19.04
N SER A 267 2.19 14.97 -20.18
CA SER A 267 1.19 13.91 -20.29
C SER A 267 1.75 12.68 -21.01
N LEU A 268 1.63 11.51 -20.39
CA LEU A 268 1.87 10.19 -20.96
C LEU A 268 0.53 9.56 -21.33
N ILE A 269 0.12 9.75 -22.58
CA ILE A 269 -1.19 9.35 -23.08
C ILE A 269 -1.13 7.91 -23.57
N PHE A 270 -2.09 7.08 -23.16
CA PHE A 270 -2.18 5.71 -23.66
C PHE A 270 -2.82 5.68 -25.06
N HIS A 271 -2.31 4.82 -25.95
CA HIS A 271 -2.87 4.62 -27.29
C HIS A 271 -4.34 4.16 -27.25
N HIS A 272 -4.71 3.43 -26.20
CA HIS A 272 -6.07 2.99 -25.94
C HIS A 272 -6.43 3.34 -24.50
N SER A 273 -7.60 3.94 -24.31
CA SER A 273 -8.14 4.20 -22.98
C SER A 273 -8.29 2.87 -22.22
N ILE A 274 -7.84 2.85 -20.97
CA ILE A 274 -7.92 1.66 -20.12
C ILE A 274 -9.15 1.80 -19.22
N PRO A 275 -10.01 0.77 -19.07
CA PRO A 275 -11.13 0.84 -18.15
C PRO A 275 -10.69 1.21 -16.72
N PHE A 276 -11.35 2.19 -16.10
CA PHE A 276 -11.02 2.63 -14.75
C PHE A 276 -11.49 1.59 -13.71
N GLN A 277 -10.61 0.64 -13.43
CA GLN A 277 -10.86 -0.49 -12.53
C GLN A 277 -9.69 -0.69 -11.56
N VAL A 278 -9.97 -1.33 -10.42
CA VAL A 278 -8.99 -1.57 -9.35
C VAL A 278 -7.74 -2.26 -9.89
N ASP A 279 -7.89 -3.35 -10.63
CA ASP A 279 -6.75 -4.13 -11.13
C ASP A 279 -5.84 -3.32 -12.07
N ALA A 280 -6.43 -2.42 -12.87
CA ALA A 280 -5.69 -1.53 -13.75
C ALA A 280 -4.89 -0.48 -12.95
N LEU A 281 -5.52 0.18 -11.98
CA LEU A 281 -4.82 1.13 -11.10
C LEU A 281 -3.69 0.45 -10.32
N VAL A 282 -3.94 -0.73 -9.75
CA VAL A 282 -2.95 -1.51 -8.99
C VAL A 282 -1.78 -1.94 -9.86
N ALA A 283 -2.02 -2.26 -11.14
CA ALA A 283 -0.95 -2.58 -12.08
C ALA A 283 -0.10 -1.36 -12.45
N LEU A 284 -0.74 -0.19 -12.63
CA LEU A 284 -0.07 1.03 -13.06
C LEU A 284 0.64 1.78 -11.91
N ALA A 285 0.08 1.76 -10.71
CA ALA A 285 0.53 2.58 -9.57
C ALA A 285 2.03 2.40 -9.24
N ARG A 286 2.60 1.20 -9.45
CA ARG A 286 4.01 0.92 -9.16
C ARG A 286 5.01 1.70 -10.01
N SER A 287 4.56 2.24 -11.13
CA SER A 287 5.44 2.91 -12.11
C SER A 287 5.52 4.42 -11.90
N PHE A 288 4.71 4.99 -11.01
CA PHE A 288 4.55 6.43 -10.87
C PHE A 288 4.58 6.85 -9.41
N ASP A 289 5.19 8.00 -9.15
CA ASP A 289 5.19 8.62 -7.83
C ASP A 289 3.86 9.38 -7.65
N PRO A 290 3.04 9.01 -6.64
CA PRO A 290 1.73 9.62 -6.40
C PRO A 290 1.79 11.11 -6.05
N VAL A 291 2.92 11.61 -5.58
CA VAL A 291 3.11 13.03 -5.23
C VAL A 291 3.32 13.87 -6.47
N THR A 292 3.98 13.32 -7.49
CA THR A 292 4.37 14.06 -8.69
C THR A 292 3.57 13.72 -9.94
N THR A 293 2.90 12.58 -9.93
CA THR A 293 2.16 12.05 -11.06
C THR A 293 0.77 11.62 -10.64
N THR A 294 -0.22 12.01 -11.44
CA THR A 294 -1.61 11.54 -11.29
C THR A 294 -2.02 10.71 -12.50
N PHE A 295 -2.90 9.74 -12.29
CA PHE A 295 -3.64 9.12 -13.40
C PHE A 295 -4.82 10.00 -13.78
N GLY A 296 -4.77 10.54 -14.99
CA GLY A 296 -5.87 11.29 -15.56
C GLY A 296 -7.01 10.36 -15.96
N VAL A 297 -8.22 10.64 -15.48
CA VAL A 297 -9.43 9.90 -15.85
C VAL A 297 -10.41 10.80 -16.60
N VAL A 298 -11.06 10.22 -17.60
CA VAL A 298 -12.08 10.87 -18.43
C VAL A 298 -13.34 10.00 -18.48
N PRO A 299 -14.53 10.57 -18.72
CA PRO A 299 -15.73 9.80 -19.00
C PRO A 299 -15.52 8.87 -20.22
N SER A 300 -16.01 7.63 -20.13
CA SER A 300 -15.93 6.70 -21.25
C SER A 300 -16.76 7.20 -22.43
N LYS A 301 -16.25 7.02 -23.65
CA LYS A 301 -17.00 7.30 -24.89
C LYS A 301 -18.18 6.34 -25.09
N ARG A 302 -18.18 5.17 -24.42
CA ARG A 302 -19.22 4.14 -24.56
C ARG A 302 -20.33 4.31 -23.54
N ASP A 303 -19.95 4.64 -22.30
CA ASP A 303 -20.85 4.87 -21.18
C ASP A 303 -20.39 6.11 -20.39
N PRO A 304 -21.07 7.26 -20.54
CA PRO A 304 -20.70 8.49 -19.85
C PRO A 304 -20.72 8.40 -18.32
N GLU A 305 -21.33 7.38 -17.71
CA GLU A 305 -21.30 7.17 -16.26
C GLU A 305 -20.03 6.46 -15.79
N GLU A 306 -19.36 5.71 -16.67
CA GLU A 306 -18.10 5.04 -16.38
C GLU A 306 -16.89 5.90 -16.75
N LEU A 307 -15.74 5.58 -16.15
CA LEU A 307 -14.48 6.29 -16.35
C LEU A 307 -13.46 5.41 -17.08
N GLU A 308 -12.56 6.06 -17.81
CA GLU A 308 -11.40 5.44 -18.42
C GLU A 308 -10.13 6.21 -18.04
N ILE A 309 -9.04 5.48 -17.86
CA ILE A 309 -7.71 6.06 -17.64
C ILE A 309 -7.19 6.54 -18.98
N TYR A 310 -7.05 7.87 -19.09
CA TYR A 310 -6.52 8.57 -20.25
C TYR A 310 -5.00 8.40 -20.36
N GLY A 311 -4.32 8.44 -19.22
CA GLY A 311 -2.87 8.42 -19.15
C GLY A 311 -2.36 8.79 -17.76
N ALA A 312 -1.05 8.99 -17.66
CA ALA A 312 -0.41 9.56 -16.48
C ALA A 312 0.04 10.99 -16.76
N ILE A 313 -0.15 11.90 -15.82
CA ILE A 313 0.16 13.32 -15.97
C ILE A 313 1.12 13.70 -14.86
N TYR A 314 2.32 14.14 -15.25
CA TYR A 314 3.32 14.69 -14.36
C TYR A 314 3.17 16.21 -14.31
N PHE A 315 3.02 16.80 -13.13
CA PHE A 315 2.68 18.21 -12.99
C PHE A 315 3.79 19.05 -12.37
N ASN A 316 4.74 19.62 -13.10
CA ASN A 316 5.67 20.58 -12.51
C ASN A 316 5.02 21.96 -12.23
N CYS A 317 4.24 22.06 -11.16
CA CYS A 317 3.67 23.31 -10.69
C CYS A 317 4.56 23.99 -9.65
N ALA A 318 4.61 25.32 -9.66
CA ALA A 318 5.29 26.06 -8.61
C ALA A 318 4.58 25.82 -7.26
N SER A 319 5.29 25.33 -6.24
CA SER A 319 4.69 25.16 -4.92
C SER A 319 4.37 26.53 -4.30
N HIS A 320 3.26 26.62 -3.56
CA HIS A 320 2.95 27.85 -2.81
C HIS A 320 3.89 28.07 -1.62
N HIS A 321 4.70 27.07 -1.19
CA HIS A 321 5.64 27.25 -0.09
C HIS A 321 7.04 27.63 -0.60
N ARG A 322 7.48 28.81 -0.18
CA ARG A 322 8.70 29.46 -0.68
C ARG A 322 9.97 28.65 -0.48
N PHE A 323 10.01 27.73 0.49
CA PHE A 323 11.21 27.00 0.92
C PHE A 323 11.20 25.50 0.62
N ASP A 324 10.40 25.06 -0.35
CA ASP A 324 10.35 23.66 -0.74
C ASP A 324 11.59 23.22 -1.52
N ALA A 325 12.05 22.00 -1.21
CA ALA A 325 13.18 21.34 -1.90
C ALA A 325 12.75 20.62 -3.18
N HIS A 326 11.47 20.28 -3.29
CA HIS A 326 10.87 19.58 -4.42
C HIS A 326 9.63 20.38 -4.86
N SER A 327 9.37 20.45 -6.17
CA SER A 327 8.12 20.98 -6.66
C SER A 327 6.99 20.07 -6.17
N PHE A 328 6.09 20.58 -5.35
CA PHE A 328 4.85 19.87 -5.01
C PHE A 328 3.91 20.01 -6.17
N ASN A 329 3.96 18.97 -6.98
CA ASN A 329 3.32 18.80 -8.26
C ASN A 329 1.83 18.47 -8.05
N ARG A 330 1.08 19.42 -7.50
CA ARG A 330 -0.36 19.28 -7.32
C ARG A 330 -1.09 19.70 -8.59
N SER A 331 -2.13 18.95 -8.95
CA SER A 331 -2.91 19.20 -10.17
C SER A 331 -3.41 20.64 -10.25
N PRO A 332 -3.68 21.19 -11.45
CA PRO A 332 -4.34 22.47 -11.62
C PRO A 332 -5.63 22.61 -10.78
N LYS A 333 -6.01 23.85 -10.44
CA LYS A 333 -7.19 24.15 -9.60
C LYS A 333 -8.52 23.68 -10.20
N ASN A 334 -8.57 23.50 -11.52
CA ASN A 334 -9.72 22.97 -12.26
C ASN A 334 -9.77 21.43 -12.32
N MET A 335 -8.81 20.70 -11.72
CA MET A 335 -8.77 19.24 -11.71
C MET A 335 -8.95 18.69 -10.31
N MET A 336 -10.02 17.90 -10.11
CA MET A 336 -10.26 17.26 -8.82
C MET A 336 -9.38 16.03 -8.67
N THR A 337 -8.57 16.02 -7.62
CA THR A 337 -7.57 14.98 -7.39
C THR A 337 -7.86 14.20 -6.11
N VAL A 338 -7.84 12.87 -6.20
CA VAL A 338 -7.98 11.95 -5.08
C VAL A 338 -6.67 11.18 -4.94
N MET A 339 -6.05 11.28 -3.77
CA MET A 339 -4.76 10.65 -3.46
C MET A 339 -4.92 9.65 -2.33
N VAL A 340 -4.23 8.52 -2.44
CA VAL A 340 -4.08 7.55 -1.35
C VAL A 340 -2.92 7.98 -0.46
N ARG A 341 -3.20 8.31 0.80
CA ARG A 341 -2.17 8.73 1.78
C ARG A 341 -1.53 7.54 2.50
N LYS A 342 -2.36 6.56 2.85
CA LYS A 342 -2.01 5.28 3.46
C LYS A 342 -3.16 4.31 3.16
N VAL A 343 -2.96 3.02 3.41
CA VAL A 343 -4.01 2.00 3.24
C VAL A 343 -5.31 2.45 3.90
N GLY A 344 -6.39 2.54 3.11
CA GLY A 344 -7.72 2.94 3.61
C GLY A 344 -7.88 4.43 3.94
N CYS A 345 -6.93 5.28 3.56
CA CYS A 345 -6.99 6.73 3.78
C CYS A 345 -6.84 7.50 2.47
N LEU A 346 -7.85 8.30 2.13
CA LEU A 346 -7.90 9.13 0.93
C LEU A 346 -7.89 10.61 1.30
N GLN A 347 -7.31 11.44 0.43
CA GLN A 347 -7.45 12.90 0.49
C GLN A 347 -7.92 13.42 -0.87
N VAL A 348 -8.85 14.36 -0.83
CA VAL A 348 -9.43 15.03 -2.00
C VAL A 348 -8.91 16.47 -2.04
N PHE A 349 -8.36 16.85 -3.19
CA PHE A 349 -7.70 18.13 -3.41
C PHE A 349 -8.35 18.92 -4.54
N LYS A 350 -8.36 20.24 -4.38
CA LYS A 350 -8.60 21.26 -5.40
C LYS A 350 -7.35 22.11 -5.51
N GLY A 351 -6.56 21.91 -6.57
CA GLY A 351 -5.24 22.53 -6.62
C GLY A 351 -4.37 22.07 -5.46
N THR A 352 -3.97 23.03 -4.63
CA THR A 352 -3.20 22.80 -3.40
C THR A 352 -4.05 22.63 -2.15
N ASP A 353 -5.34 22.95 -2.22
CA ASP A 353 -6.24 22.92 -1.07
C ASP A 353 -6.81 21.52 -0.86
N VAL A 354 -6.70 21.01 0.37
CA VAL A 354 -7.48 19.85 0.81
C VAL A 354 -8.93 20.29 0.95
N ILE A 355 -9.86 19.62 0.27
CA ILE A 355 -11.30 19.89 0.39
C ILE A 355 -12.05 18.78 1.12
N GLY A 356 -11.40 17.65 1.40
CA GLY A 356 -11.97 16.58 2.22
C GLY A 356 -11.03 15.41 2.35
N GLY A 357 -11.24 14.59 3.37
CA GLY A 357 -10.46 13.39 3.64
C GLY A 357 -11.34 12.22 4.01
N PHE A 358 -10.80 11.02 3.84
CA PHE A 358 -11.39 9.79 4.33
C PHE A 358 -10.32 9.03 5.13
N ASP A 359 -10.61 8.66 6.36
CA ASP A 359 -9.79 7.71 7.13
C ASP A 359 -10.68 6.57 7.61
N SER A 360 -10.32 5.34 7.23
CA SER A 360 -11.00 4.13 7.70
C SER A 360 -12.52 4.13 7.42
N GLY A 361 -12.93 4.76 6.32
CA GLY A 361 -14.33 4.88 5.88
C GLY A 361 -15.10 6.08 6.42
N PHE A 362 -14.50 6.89 7.29
CA PHE A 362 -15.12 8.12 7.81
C PHE A 362 -14.66 9.35 7.04
N PHE A 363 -15.62 10.19 6.65
CA PHE A 363 -15.33 11.48 6.03
C PHE A 363 -14.92 12.52 7.08
N SER A 364 -13.85 13.26 6.78
CA SER A 364 -13.42 14.42 7.54
C SER A 364 -13.45 15.67 6.64
N GLU A 365 -14.09 16.73 7.13
CA GLU A 365 -13.98 18.05 6.51
C GLU A 365 -12.54 18.58 6.54
N PRO A 366 -12.17 19.48 5.62
CA PRO A 366 -10.82 20.02 5.57
C PRO A 366 -10.50 20.74 6.87
N THR A 367 -9.41 20.33 7.51
CA THR A 367 -8.84 21.10 8.61
C THR A 367 -8.27 22.39 8.03
N PRO A 368 -8.64 23.57 8.56
CA PRO A 368 -8.04 24.84 8.15
C PRO A 368 -6.50 24.77 8.21
N PRO A 369 -5.75 25.56 7.45
CA PRO A 369 -4.30 25.57 7.61
C PRO A 369 -3.94 26.02 9.04
N PRO A 370 -2.97 25.39 9.71
CA PRO A 370 -2.64 25.69 11.11
C PRO A 370 -2.17 27.12 11.32
N PHE A 371 -1.74 27.81 10.27
CA PHE A 371 -1.17 29.16 10.34
C PHE A 371 -1.92 30.18 9.48
N THR A 372 -3.16 29.86 9.09
CA THR A 372 -4.08 30.78 8.39
C THR A 372 -5.37 30.89 9.20
N ASP A 373 -5.68 32.09 9.70
CA ASP A 373 -6.89 32.37 10.49
C ASP A 373 -7.17 31.39 11.63
N SER A 374 -6.13 31.09 12.40
CA SER A 374 -6.15 30.15 13.52
C SER A 374 -5.56 30.75 14.80
N PRO A 375 -5.88 30.19 15.99
CA PRO A 375 -5.25 30.62 17.24
C PRO A 375 -3.72 30.45 17.25
N LEU A 376 -3.19 29.43 16.56
CA LEU A 376 -1.75 29.27 16.37
C LEU A 376 -1.17 30.43 15.56
N ALA A 377 -1.80 30.78 14.43
CA ALA A 377 -1.39 31.89 13.58
C ALA A 377 -1.40 33.22 14.36
N TRP A 378 -2.49 33.52 15.06
CA TRP A 378 -2.67 34.78 15.76
C TRP A 378 -1.68 34.97 16.91
N ASN A 379 -1.35 33.91 17.65
CA ASN A 379 -0.37 34.00 18.73
C ASN A 379 1.05 34.25 18.21
N LEU A 380 1.45 33.58 17.12
CA LEU A 380 2.73 33.85 16.47
C LEU A 380 2.75 35.26 15.87
N LEU A 381 1.72 35.62 15.10
CA LEU A 381 1.60 36.90 14.40
C LEU A 381 1.66 38.09 15.37
N ARG A 382 1.07 37.96 16.57
CA ARG A 382 1.07 39.04 17.58
C ARG A 382 2.48 39.52 17.92
N GLU A 383 3.43 38.61 18.11
CA GLU A 383 4.82 39.01 18.40
C GLU A 383 5.57 39.36 17.11
N VAL A 384 5.33 38.64 16.01
CA VAL A 384 5.97 38.92 14.71
C VAL A 384 5.62 40.32 14.18
N GLN A 385 4.45 40.84 14.54
CA GLN A 385 4.05 42.22 14.24
C GLN A 385 5.02 43.27 14.81
N THR A 386 5.78 42.94 15.85
CA THR A 386 6.78 43.85 16.44
C THR A 386 8.10 43.87 15.67
N HIS A 387 8.32 42.91 14.76
CA HIS A 387 9.58 42.78 14.02
C HIS A 387 9.74 43.90 12.98
N SER A 388 10.98 44.34 12.76
CA SER A 388 11.34 45.30 11.70
C SER A 388 10.84 44.88 10.32
N GLY A 389 11.01 43.60 9.98
CA GLY A 389 10.55 43.04 8.71
C GLY A 389 9.03 43.15 8.53
N TYR A 390 8.23 42.92 9.59
CA TYR A 390 6.77 43.10 9.51
C TYR A 390 6.40 44.57 9.41
N GLN A 391 7.04 45.45 10.20
CA GLN A 391 6.80 46.90 10.11
C GLN A 391 7.10 47.45 8.70
N ARG A 392 8.06 46.84 8.00
CA ARG A 392 8.47 47.23 6.64
C ARG A 392 7.61 46.61 5.52
N PHE A 393 7.29 45.31 5.61
CA PHE A 393 6.67 44.55 4.51
C PHE A 393 5.26 44.01 4.83
N GLY A 394 4.74 44.25 6.04
CA GLY A 394 3.42 43.81 6.49
C GLY A 394 3.20 42.30 6.36
N MET A 395 2.03 41.93 5.83
CA MET A 395 1.66 40.52 5.60
C MET A 395 2.63 39.77 4.69
N GLY A 396 3.36 40.46 3.81
CA GLY A 396 4.41 39.85 3.00
C GLY A 396 5.50 39.20 3.85
N TYR A 397 5.92 39.85 4.95
CA TYR A 397 6.89 39.28 5.88
C TYR A 397 6.29 38.10 6.67
N TRP A 398 5.05 38.25 7.13
CA TRP A 398 4.35 37.17 7.84
C TRP A 398 4.26 35.89 7.01
N HIS A 399 3.97 35.99 5.70
CA HIS A 399 3.93 34.83 4.83
C HIS A 399 5.28 34.11 4.76
N VAL A 400 6.39 34.85 4.58
CA VAL A 400 7.74 34.26 4.57
C VAL A 400 8.08 33.62 5.92
N TYR A 401 7.71 34.27 7.02
CA TYR A 401 7.92 33.76 8.38
C TYR A 401 7.18 32.43 8.62
N ARG A 402 5.89 32.41 8.28
CA ARG A 402 5.06 31.21 8.36
C ARG A 402 5.61 30.08 7.51
N ASP A 403 5.96 30.36 6.25
CA ASP A 403 6.48 29.36 5.32
C ASP A 403 7.81 28.74 5.84
N PHE A 404 8.61 29.51 6.59
CA PHE A 404 9.80 28.98 7.27
C PHE A 404 9.44 28.02 8.42
N ILE A 405 8.45 28.37 9.24
CA ILE A 405 7.95 27.47 10.31
C ILE A 405 7.41 26.17 9.69
N ASP A 406 6.62 26.25 8.62
CA ASP A 406 6.14 25.07 7.89
C ASP A 406 7.31 24.18 7.45
N ARG A 407 8.32 24.78 6.81
CA ARG A 407 9.51 24.05 6.36
C ARG A 407 10.27 23.40 7.51
N LEU A 408 10.40 24.08 8.66
CA LEU A 408 11.06 23.53 9.85
C LEU A 408 10.31 22.32 10.41
N LEU A 409 8.98 22.41 10.51
CA LEU A 409 8.14 21.32 10.99
C LEU A 409 8.20 20.12 10.03
N LEU A 410 8.16 20.37 8.73
CA LEU A 410 8.32 19.35 7.69
C LEU A 410 9.67 18.65 7.76
N ALA A 411 10.77 19.41 7.80
CA ALA A 411 12.12 18.87 7.91
C ALA A 411 12.32 18.04 9.20
N THR A 412 11.62 18.42 10.29
CA THR A 412 11.65 17.67 11.55
C THR A 412 10.85 16.37 11.47
N ALA A 413 9.64 16.42 10.88
CA ALA A 413 8.78 15.24 10.73
C ALA A 413 9.40 14.18 9.80
N ALA A 414 10.03 14.60 8.70
CA ALA A 414 10.65 13.71 7.72
C ALA A 414 11.74 12.79 8.32
N LYS A 415 12.34 13.19 9.44
CA LYS A 415 13.43 12.44 10.10
C LYS A 415 12.97 11.27 10.97
N LYS A 416 11.65 11.06 11.17
CA LYS A 416 11.03 9.93 11.91
C LYS A 416 11.65 9.61 13.28
N ASN A 417 12.17 10.62 14.00
CA ASN A 417 12.72 10.46 15.36
C ASN A 417 11.86 11.17 16.43
N GLY A 418 10.81 11.87 15.98
CA GLY A 418 10.03 12.82 16.77
C GLY A 418 10.87 13.96 17.35
N GLY A 419 10.22 14.90 18.05
CA GLY A 419 10.87 16.07 18.64
C GLY A 419 9.86 17.02 19.29
N THR A 420 10.35 17.99 20.07
CA THR A 420 9.52 19.04 20.64
C THR A 420 10.18 20.39 20.40
N ILE A 421 9.44 21.29 19.76
CA ILE A 421 9.87 22.68 19.49
C ILE A 421 8.97 23.60 20.30
N ILE A 422 9.56 24.43 21.15
CA ILE A 422 8.87 25.49 21.88
C ILE A 422 9.27 26.81 21.23
N TRP A 423 8.32 27.45 20.58
CA TRP A 423 8.47 28.82 20.11
C TRP A 423 8.16 29.77 21.27
N LEU A 424 9.09 30.68 21.56
CA LEU A 424 9.10 31.50 22.76
C LEU A 424 9.31 32.98 22.41
N PRO A 425 8.33 33.86 22.71
CA PRO A 425 8.53 35.30 22.64
C PRO A 425 9.71 35.76 23.50
N GLN A 426 10.54 36.67 22.98
CA GLN A 426 11.64 37.26 23.75
C GLN A 426 11.17 37.86 25.09
N SER A 427 9.96 38.43 25.12
CA SER A 427 9.35 38.99 26.33
C SER A 427 9.08 37.95 27.44
N LEU A 428 9.06 36.66 27.10
CA LEU A 428 8.78 35.55 28.02
C LEU A 428 10.01 34.71 28.36
N GLU A 429 11.20 35.09 27.89
CA GLU A 429 12.41 34.29 28.06
C GLU A 429 12.77 34.08 29.54
N GLU A 430 12.74 35.15 30.34
CA GLU A 430 13.06 35.06 31.78
C GLU A 430 12.08 34.17 32.54
N CYS A 431 10.77 34.24 32.23
CA CYS A 431 9.79 33.43 32.93
C CYS A 431 9.79 31.96 32.47
N ALA A 432 10.16 31.68 31.21
CA ALA A 432 10.17 30.33 30.65
C ALA A 432 11.05 29.35 31.45
N TRP A 433 12.18 29.82 31.97
CA TRP A 433 13.14 28.98 32.70
C TRP A 433 12.66 28.56 34.11
N HIS A 434 11.52 29.08 34.58
CA HIS A 434 10.87 28.56 35.79
C HIS A 434 10.11 27.25 35.55
N GLY A 435 9.80 26.94 34.29
CA GLY A 435 9.10 25.72 33.86
C GLY A 435 9.93 24.79 32.98
N ALA A 436 11.20 25.12 32.73
CA ALA A 436 12.12 24.30 31.96
C ALA A 436 13.57 24.52 32.39
N GLU A 437 14.37 23.46 32.35
CA GLU A 437 15.80 23.49 32.62
C GLU A 437 16.58 23.42 31.28
N PRO A 438 17.30 24.48 30.90
CA PRO A 438 18.18 24.46 29.74
C PRO A 438 19.28 23.40 29.89
N ARG A 439 19.65 22.75 28.78
CA ARG A 439 20.71 21.73 28.78
C ARG A 439 21.89 22.14 27.92
N PHE A 440 21.64 22.51 26.67
CA PHE A 440 22.64 23.00 25.72
C PHE A 440 22.25 24.39 25.27
N SER A 441 22.58 25.40 26.08
CA SER A 441 22.32 26.81 25.79
C SER A 441 23.30 27.35 24.75
N LEU A 442 22.82 28.22 23.87
CA LEU A 442 23.63 28.82 22.83
C LEU A 442 23.91 30.29 23.18
N ALA A 443 25.19 30.65 23.24
CA ALA A 443 25.61 32.04 23.49
C ALA A 443 25.42 32.93 22.26
N GLU A 444 25.59 32.36 21.07
CA GLU A 444 25.39 33.01 19.78
C GLU A 444 24.71 32.02 18.82
N ALA A 445 23.73 32.52 18.08
CA ALA A 445 23.06 31.76 17.03
C ALA A 445 22.55 32.72 15.93
N PRO A 446 22.38 32.24 14.68
CA PRO A 446 21.86 33.07 13.61
C PRO A 446 20.48 33.65 13.92
N ASP A 447 20.30 34.93 13.63
CA ASP A 447 18.99 35.58 13.68
C ASP A 447 18.19 35.23 12.42
N GLY A 448 17.31 34.23 12.54
CA GLY A 448 16.47 33.77 11.44
C GLY A 448 15.55 34.87 10.92
N ALA A 449 14.99 35.71 11.79
CA ALA A 449 14.12 36.81 11.40
C ALA A 449 14.84 37.84 10.51
N GLN A 450 16.12 38.10 10.76
CA GLN A 450 16.96 38.94 9.90
C GLN A 450 17.20 38.32 8.52
N LEU A 451 17.42 37.00 8.45
CA LEU A 451 17.58 36.29 7.17
C LEU A 451 16.28 36.35 6.35
N LEU A 452 15.12 36.17 7.00
CA LEU A 452 13.81 36.27 6.36
C LEU A 452 13.52 37.70 5.87
N GLU A 453 13.90 38.72 6.64
CA GLU A 453 13.74 40.12 6.24
C GLU A 453 14.55 40.42 4.98
N THR A 454 15.82 40.00 4.98
CA THR A 454 16.71 40.11 3.81
C THR A 454 16.13 39.38 2.60
N PHE A 455 15.59 38.17 2.79
CA PHE A 455 14.97 37.41 1.71
C PHE A 455 13.73 38.11 1.15
N ARG A 456 12.85 38.65 2.02
CA ARG A 456 11.64 39.37 1.58
C ARG A 456 11.97 40.67 0.87
N GLU A 457 13.01 41.38 1.30
CA GLU A 457 13.53 42.54 0.58
C GLU A 457 13.94 42.21 -0.85
N MET A 458 14.66 41.09 -1.04
CA MET A 458 15.09 40.62 -2.35
C MET A 458 13.91 40.15 -3.21
N GLU A 459 12.91 39.47 -2.63
CA GLU A 459 11.69 39.12 -3.36
C GLU A 459 10.92 40.36 -3.81
N ALA A 460 10.71 41.33 -2.92
CA ALA A 460 10.03 42.58 -3.27
C ALA A 460 10.79 43.30 -4.40
N TRP A 461 12.12 43.38 -4.32
CA TRP A 461 12.92 43.98 -5.39
C TRP A 461 12.76 43.24 -6.73
N SER A 462 12.82 41.90 -6.73
CA SER A 462 12.68 41.08 -7.93
C SER A 462 11.29 41.21 -8.57
N GLU A 463 10.24 41.33 -7.75
CA GLU A 463 8.86 41.58 -8.20
C GLU A 463 8.71 42.91 -8.96
N PHE A 464 9.38 43.98 -8.52
CA PHE A 464 9.30 45.32 -9.13
C PHE A 464 10.27 45.58 -10.29
N ASN A 465 11.33 44.77 -10.44
CA ASN A 465 12.45 45.05 -11.36
C ASN A 465 12.72 43.94 -12.38
N ARG A 466 11.69 43.19 -12.81
CA ARG A 466 11.83 42.04 -13.73
C ARG A 466 12.58 42.36 -15.03
N ASP A 467 12.46 43.59 -15.54
CA ASP A 467 13.09 44.04 -16.78
C ASP A 467 14.47 44.70 -16.59
N ALA A 468 14.97 44.76 -15.35
CA ALA A 468 16.25 45.40 -15.06
C ALA A 468 17.44 44.54 -15.50
N GLU A 469 18.48 45.16 -16.06
CA GLU A 469 19.71 44.47 -16.49
C GLU A 469 20.43 43.74 -15.33
N ALA A 470 20.28 44.26 -14.11
CA ALA A 470 20.81 43.65 -12.88
C ALA A 470 19.95 42.51 -12.31
N TRP A 471 18.78 42.22 -12.90
CA TRP A 471 17.81 41.26 -12.35
C TRP A 471 18.41 39.88 -12.15
N HIS A 472 19.15 39.35 -13.14
CA HIS A 472 19.79 38.04 -13.03
C HIS A 472 20.77 37.93 -11.85
N GLN A 473 21.51 39.00 -11.54
CA GLN A 473 22.46 39.00 -10.42
C GLN A 473 21.74 38.98 -9.07
N GLN A 474 20.68 39.79 -8.93
CA GLN A 474 19.88 39.83 -7.70
C GLN A 474 19.06 38.56 -7.51
N GLU A 475 18.57 37.96 -8.58
CA GLU A 475 17.84 36.69 -8.53
C GLU A 475 18.77 35.56 -8.05
N MET A 476 20.04 35.54 -8.45
CA MET A 476 21.03 34.60 -7.91
C MET A 476 21.30 34.80 -6.41
N VAL A 477 21.27 36.04 -5.92
CA VAL A 477 21.37 36.34 -4.47
C VAL A 477 20.13 35.81 -3.73
N ARG A 478 18.93 36.04 -4.28
CA ARG A 478 17.66 35.53 -3.72
C ARG A 478 17.66 34.01 -3.62
N LEU A 479 18.10 33.30 -4.67
CA LEU A 479 18.21 31.83 -4.67
C LEU A 479 19.24 31.32 -3.65
N ARG A 480 20.35 32.04 -3.45
CA ARG A 480 21.35 31.71 -2.41
C ARG A 480 20.75 31.84 -1.01
N LEU A 481 20.03 32.94 -0.74
CA LEU A 481 19.35 33.17 0.54
C LEU A 481 18.25 32.11 0.80
N LYS A 482 17.49 31.74 -0.24
CA LYS A 482 16.52 30.62 -0.16
C LYS A 482 17.21 29.34 0.31
N ARG A 483 18.35 28.98 -0.31
CA ARG A 483 19.12 27.78 0.06
C ARG A 483 19.68 27.86 1.49
N GLU A 484 20.12 29.04 1.91
CA GLU A 484 20.60 29.28 3.28
C GLU A 484 19.49 29.08 4.31
N LEU A 485 18.30 29.64 4.08
CA LEU A 485 17.12 29.45 4.93
C LEU A 485 16.69 27.98 5.01
N MET A 486 16.71 27.26 3.89
CA MET A 486 16.45 25.82 3.88
C MET A 486 17.50 25.03 4.68
N GLY A 487 18.78 25.40 4.56
CA GLY A 487 19.86 24.82 5.34
C GLY A 487 19.72 25.11 6.84
N PHE A 488 19.26 26.31 7.19
CA PHE A 488 19.00 26.70 8.57
C PHE A 488 17.84 25.89 9.18
N ALA A 489 16.73 25.71 8.46
CA ALA A 489 15.64 24.83 8.88
C ALA A 489 16.09 23.36 9.04
N ASP A 490 16.96 22.85 8.16
CA ASP A 490 17.55 21.52 8.33
C ASP A 490 18.46 21.43 9.55
N LEU A 491 19.25 22.46 9.84
CA LEU A 491 20.08 22.53 11.05
C LEU A 491 19.22 22.49 12.32
N LEU A 492 18.22 23.36 12.41
CA LEU A 492 17.29 23.40 13.56
C LEU A 492 16.58 22.06 13.76
N SER A 493 16.09 21.44 12.68
CA SER A 493 15.46 20.11 12.76
C SER A 493 16.42 18.98 13.13
N ARG A 494 17.75 19.16 13.07
CA ARG A 494 18.73 18.20 13.63
C ARG A 494 18.88 18.39 15.14
N LEU A 495 18.79 19.63 15.64
CA LEU A 495 18.90 19.92 17.06
C LEU A 495 17.74 19.31 17.86
N THR A 496 16.55 19.21 17.27
CA THR A 496 15.37 18.56 17.89
C THR A 496 15.52 17.06 18.12
N ARG A 497 16.55 16.41 17.56
CA ARG A 497 16.84 14.97 17.77
C ARG A 497 17.41 14.68 19.14
N VAL A 498 17.98 15.68 19.80
CA VAL A 498 18.47 15.54 21.18
C VAL A 498 17.27 15.39 22.10
N ASP A 499 17.32 14.41 23.00
CA ASP A 499 16.21 14.17 23.92
C ASP A 499 15.94 15.39 24.81
N GLY A 500 14.66 15.79 24.87
CA GLY A 500 14.20 17.06 25.43
C GLY A 500 13.58 17.99 24.38
N ALA A 501 13.30 19.23 24.79
CA ALA A 501 12.72 20.26 23.92
C ALA A 501 13.80 21.20 23.36
N MET A 502 13.58 21.65 22.12
CA MET A 502 14.29 22.80 21.55
C MET A 502 13.47 24.06 21.76
N PHE A 503 14.09 25.08 22.34
CA PHE A 503 13.51 26.41 22.49
C PHE A 503 14.00 27.31 21.37
N LEU A 504 13.07 27.90 20.65
CA LEU A 504 13.30 28.80 19.53
C LEU A 504 12.68 30.15 19.86
N SER A 505 13.44 31.23 19.73
CA SER A 505 12.91 32.58 19.96
C SER A 505 11.86 32.96 18.90
N ASP A 506 11.09 34.01 19.15
CA ASP A 506 10.24 34.64 18.14
C ASP A 506 11.03 35.16 16.94
N ARG A 507 12.31 35.50 17.13
CA ARG A 507 13.25 35.77 16.02
C ARG A 507 13.81 34.54 15.29
N LEU A 508 13.25 33.34 15.53
CA LEU A 508 13.69 32.07 14.93
C LEU A 508 15.16 31.70 15.25
N SER A 509 15.67 32.18 16.39
CA SER A 509 17.01 31.86 16.87
C SER A 509 16.93 30.76 17.94
N PRO A 510 17.71 29.68 17.85
CA PRO A 510 17.69 28.62 18.86
C PRO A 510 18.33 29.12 20.16
N LEU A 511 17.59 29.05 21.26
CA LEU A 511 18.04 29.46 22.60
C LEU A 511 18.72 28.31 23.33
N THR A 512 18.08 27.14 23.35
CA THR A 512 18.62 25.90 23.91
C THR A 512 18.00 24.68 23.22
N PHE A 513 18.70 23.55 23.23
CA PHE A 513 18.16 22.26 22.80
C PHE A 513 18.40 21.17 23.84
N GLY A 514 17.57 20.12 23.80
CA GLY A 514 17.58 19.05 24.80
C GLY A 514 17.15 19.51 26.21
N ALA A 515 16.39 20.61 26.30
CA ALA A 515 15.92 21.15 27.57
C ALA A 515 14.89 20.23 28.21
N MET A 516 14.95 20.09 29.54
CA MET A 516 13.99 19.29 30.31
C MET A 516 12.85 20.19 30.76
N ILE A 517 11.61 19.85 30.38
CA ILE A 517 10.44 20.58 30.86
C ILE A 517 10.13 20.12 32.30
N THR A 518 10.16 21.07 33.24
CA THR A 518 9.93 20.86 34.68
C THR A 518 8.63 21.50 35.17
N ALA A 519 7.87 22.13 34.25
CA ALA A 519 6.57 22.74 34.52
C ALA A 519 5.60 21.77 35.21
N LYS A 520 4.84 22.29 36.18
CA LYS A 520 3.86 21.51 36.94
C LYS A 520 2.79 20.94 36.01
N PRO A 521 2.20 19.77 36.34
CA PRO A 521 1.09 19.20 35.59
C PRO A 521 -0.04 20.20 35.38
N TRP A 522 -0.41 20.44 34.12
CA TRP A 522 -1.53 21.30 33.76
C TRP A 522 -2.84 20.70 34.30
N LYS A 523 -3.72 21.56 34.83
CA LYS A 523 -5.01 21.15 35.40
C LYS A 523 -6.23 21.70 34.65
N GLY A 524 -6.01 22.59 33.68
CA GLY A 524 -7.07 23.16 32.87
C GLY A 524 -7.58 22.20 31.78
N GLY A 525 -8.56 22.67 31.02
CA GLY A 525 -9.11 21.94 29.87
C GLY A 525 -8.14 21.91 28.68
N ILE A 526 -8.27 20.87 27.87
CA ILE A 526 -7.63 20.77 26.56
C ILE A 526 -8.72 20.50 25.55
N VAL A 527 -8.80 21.37 24.54
CA VAL A 527 -9.85 21.33 23.53
C VAL A 527 -9.17 21.28 22.17
N SER A 528 -9.55 20.28 21.35
CA SER A 528 -9.13 20.23 19.95
C SER A 528 -9.82 21.37 19.21
N TRP A 529 -9.06 22.25 18.56
CA TRP A 529 -9.63 23.40 17.84
C TRP A 529 -10.52 22.96 16.67
N VAL A 530 -10.16 21.85 16.03
CA VAL A 530 -10.94 21.23 14.94
C VAL A 530 -12.26 20.67 15.48
N GLU A 531 -12.21 20.03 16.65
CA GLU A 531 -13.42 19.46 17.29
C GLU A 531 -14.27 20.54 17.95
N GLU A 532 -13.74 21.66 18.45
CA GLU A 532 -14.56 22.75 19.01
C GLU A 532 -15.51 23.35 17.97
N ARG A 533 -15.08 23.42 16.70
CA ARG A 533 -15.91 23.90 15.57
C ARG A 533 -17.04 22.92 15.19
N MET A 534 -16.83 21.60 15.34
CA MET A 534 -17.80 20.57 14.96
C MET A 534 -18.64 20.04 16.14
N PHE A 535 -18.04 19.93 17.32
CA PHE A 535 -18.56 19.33 18.55
C PHE A 535 -18.03 20.09 19.79
N PRO A 536 -18.64 21.22 20.19
CA PRO A 536 -18.12 22.14 21.21
C PRO A 536 -18.00 21.59 22.66
N SER A 537 -18.24 20.29 22.89
CA SER A 537 -18.27 19.66 24.22
C SER A 537 -17.25 18.52 24.42
N VAL A 538 -16.44 18.19 23.42
CA VAL A 538 -15.45 17.10 23.53
C VAL A 538 -14.15 17.63 24.16
N ARG A 539 -13.81 17.12 25.34
CA ARG A 539 -12.52 17.37 26.00
C ARG A 539 -11.58 16.20 25.73
N MET A 540 -10.32 16.51 25.41
CA MET A 540 -9.33 15.48 25.08
C MET A 540 -8.73 14.87 26.35
N ASP A 541 -8.60 13.54 26.38
CA ASP A 541 -8.00 12.81 27.50
C ASP A 541 -6.46 12.75 27.36
N LEU A 542 -5.77 13.43 28.28
CA LEU A 542 -4.31 13.47 28.38
C LEU A 542 -3.67 12.09 28.62
N SER A 543 -4.40 11.13 29.19
CA SER A 543 -3.86 9.80 29.51
C SER A 543 -3.51 8.97 28.27
N ARG A 544 -4.02 9.37 27.10
CA ARG A 544 -3.76 8.73 25.80
C ARG A 544 -2.56 9.31 25.06
N LEU A 545 -1.95 10.37 25.57
CA LEU A 545 -0.84 11.07 24.92
C LEU A 545 0.52 10.61 25.46
N GLY A 546 1.52 10.51 24.57
CA GLY A 546 2.89 10.16 24.96
C GLY A 546 3.58 11.27 25.76
N ALA A 547 4.66 10.91 26.48
CA ALA A 547 5.35 11.80 27.43
C ALA A 547 5.72 13.18 26.88
N ARG A 548 6.15 13.30 25.62
CA ARG A 548 6.48 14.58 24.97
C ARG A 548 5.30 15.54 24.89
N HIS A 549 4.10 15.03 24.59
CA HIS A 549 2.89 15.83 24.54
C HIS A 549 2.50 16.32 25.93
N THR A 550 2.56 15.44 26.94
CA THR A 550 2.28 15.80 28.33
C THR A 550 3.21 16.90 28.82
N SER A 551 4.52 16.78 28.55
CA SER A 551 5.49 17.82 28.89
C SER A 551 5.20 19.15 28.16
N ALA A 552 4.92 19.12 26.86
CA ALA A 552 4.59 20.33 26.10
C ALA A 552 3.32 21.02 26.62
N VAL A 553 2.27 20.26 26.94
CA VAL A 553 1.03 20.80 27.55
C VAL A 553 1.34 21.48 28.88
N ASN A 554 2.13 20.85 29.75
CA ASN A 554 2.50 21.43 31.04
C ASN A 554 3.26 22.75 30.87
N PHE A 555 4.17 22.80 29.89
CA PHE A 555 4.92 24.03 29.59
C PHE A 555 4.02 25.15 29.08
N ILE A 556 3.14 24.86 28.10
CA ILE A 556 2.23 25.86 27.52
C ILE A 556 1.23 26.39 28.56
N GLY A 557 0.78 25.54 29.48
CA GLY A 557 -0.02 25.98 30.62
C GLY A 557 0.72 26.89 31.61
N HIS A 558 2.05 26.71 31.73
CA HIS A 558 2.91 27.52 32.60
C HIS A 558 3.34 28.85 31.97
N CYS A 559 3.50 28.90 30.65
CA CYS A 559 3.99 30.06 29.91
C CYS A 559 2.96 30.56 28.87
N PRO A 560 1.98 31.38 29.28
CA PRO A 560 0.99 32.00 28.39
C PRO A 560 1.62 32.80 27.25
N GLY A 561 1.40 32.39 26.00
CA GLY A 561 1.94 33.07 24.80
C GLY A 561 3.10 32.32 24.12
N ALA A 562 3.66 31.30 24.76
CA ALA A 562 4.49 30.33 24.06
C ALA A 562 3.62 29.43 23.15
N VAL A 563 4.23 28.89 22.09
CA VAL A 563 3.59 27.92 21.19
C VAL A 563 4.45 26.67 21.15
N ALA A 564 3.84 25.48 21.30
CA ALA A 564 4.58 24.22 21.22
C ALA A 564 4.17 23.42 20.00
N PHE A 565 5.17 22.86 19.32
CA PHE A 565 5.01 21.87 18.27
C PHE A 565 5.59 20.54 18.75
N VAL A 566 4.75 19.51 18.77
CA VAL A 566 5.15 18.16 19.20
C VAL A 566 5.12 17.24 17.98
N ILE A 567 6.29 16.74 17.61
CA ILE A 567 6.47 15.83 16.50
C ILE A 567 6.55 14.42 17.08
N SER A 568 5.53 13.59 16.82
CA SER A 568 5.55 12.18 17.19
C SER A 568 6.41 11.38 16.20
N GLN A 569 6.97 10.25 16.64
CA GLN A 569 7.82 9.38 15.81
C GLN A 569 7.02 8.79 14.62
N ASP A 570 5.80 8.34 14.89
CA ASP A 570 4.91 7.70 13.91
C ASP A 570 3.56 8.44 13.74
N GLY A 571 3.43 9.65 14.30
CA GLY A 571 2.17 10.38 14.41
C GLY A 571 2.15 11.77 13.76
N PRO A 572 1.00 12.47 13.82
CA PRO A 572 0.85 13.84 13.32
C PRO A 572 1.76 14.86 14.05
N VAL A 573 1.99 16.04 13.46
CA VAL A 573 2.69 17.13 14.17
C VAL A 573 1.61 17.90 14.91
N ALA A 574 1.61 17.83 16.23
CA ALA A 574 0.62 18.53 17.04
C ALA A 574 1.09 19.96 17.34
N GLY A 575 0.17 20.92 17.29
CA GLY A 575 0.38 22.30 17.71
C GLY A 575 -0.39 22.61 18.99
N LEU A 576 0.21 23.38 19.89
CA LEU A 576 -0.34 23.70 21.20
C LEU A 576 -0.22 25.19 21.47
N VAL A 577 -1.32 25.81 21.90
CA VAL A 577 -1.33 27.22 22.31
C VAL A 577 -2.37 27.44 23.39
N GLN A 578 -2.10 28.34 24.32
CA GLN A 578 -3.06 28.68 25.35
C GLN A 578 -4.18 29.57 24.78
N LYS A 579 -5.44 29.23 25.10
CA LYS A 579 -6.63 30.03 24.75
C LYS A 579 -6.87 31.11 25.81
N ASP A 580 -6.91 30.67 27.06
CA ASP A 580 -7.20 31.46 28.24
C ASP A 580 -6.54 30.80 29.47
N MET A 581 -6.74 31.38 30.66
CA MET A 581 -6.11 30.92 31.90
C MET A 581 -6.43 29.47 32.28
N ASP A 582 -7.47 28.87 31.72
CA ASP A 582 -7.95 27.54 32.08
C ASP A 582 -8.00 26.57 30.89
N THR A 583 -7.67 27.00 29.67
CA THR A 583 -7.86 26.19 28.44
C THR A 583 -6.66 26.27 27.50
N ILE A 584 -6.22 25.10 27.03
CA ILE A 584 -5.24 24.96 25.94
C ILE A 584 -5.94 24.47 24.68
N TYR A 585 -5.63 25.14 23.56
CA TYR A 585 -5.97 24.66 22.24
C TYR A 585 -4.97 23.64 21.75
N TRP A 586 -5.51 22.51 21.31
CA TRP A 586 -4.79 21.44 20.67
C TRP A 586 -5.10 21.42 19.17
N TRP A 587 -4.04 21.41 18.37
CA TRP A 587 -4.11 21.20 16.94
C TRP A 587 -3.55 19.82 16.60
N PRO A 588 -4.37 18.88 16.11
CA PRO A 588 -3.96 17.48 16.01
C PRO A 588 -2.93 17.21 14.90
N ASP A 589 -3.02 17.89 13.76
CA ASP A 589 -2.04 17.77 12.67
C ASP A 589 -1.80 19.13 11.99
N CYS A 590 -0.71 19.80 12.36
CA CYS A 590 -0.27 21.03 11.71
C CYS A 590 0.21 20.77 10.27
N LEU A 591 0.67 19.56 9.97
CA LEU A 591 1.13 19.24 8.62
C LEU A 591 0.06 18.50 7.79
N GLY A 592 -1.21 18.55 8.19
CA GLY A 592 -2.30 17.80 7.55
C GLY A 592 -2.41 17.99 6.03
N GLY A 593 -2.09 19.20 5.53
CA GLY A 593 -2.01 19.51 4.09
C GLY A 593 -0.59 19.51 3.51
N LEU A 594 0.44 19.37 4.35
CA LEU A 594 1.86 19.56 4.03
C LEU A 594 2.70 18.28 4.10
N ARG A 595 2.22 17.19 4.71
CA ARG A 595 3.02 15.98 4.98
C ARG A 595 3.56 15.25 3.76
N ASP A 596 2.96 15.45 2.60
CA ASP A 596 3.42 14.88 1.32
C ASP A 596 4.34 15.88 0.57
N SER A 597 5.05 16.59 1.44
CA SER A 597 6.09 17.63 1.47
C SER A 597 7.55 17.30 1.12
#